data_AF-A0AAN9EPB2-F1
#
_entry.id   AF-A0AAN9EPB2-F1
#
_cell.length_a   1.000
_cell.length_b   1.000
_cell.length_c   1.000
_cell.angle_alpha   90.00
_cell.angle_beta   90.00
_cell.angle_gamma   90.00
#
_symmetry.space_group_name_H-M   'P 1'
#
loop_
_entity.id
_entity.type
_entity.pdbx_description
1 polymer ?
#
loop_
_entity_poly.entity_id
_entity_poly.type
_entity_poly.pdbx_seq_one_letter_code
_entity_poly.pdbx_strand_id
1 'polypeptide(L)'
;MGCGNLFFTILVTFSVALITYNIIISANAPLKQDFPGPSHRSSLKLDPIIKMPLHKSSSSSSDKKRLLFHTAVTASDSVYNTWQCRVMYYWFKKIKEGAAAHESGMGGFTRILHSGKPDQFMDEIPTFVAQPLPLGMDQGYIVLNRPWAFVQWLQQADIKEEYGMLTFKFQ
;
A
#
# COMPACT_ATOMS: atom_id res chain seq x y z
N MET A 1 7.48 45.51 45.49
CA MET A 1 7.63 45.22 44.04
C MET A 1 8.54 44.02 43.82
N GLY A 2 8.07 42.78 44.08
CA GLY A 2 8.94 41.59 43.97
C GLY A 2 8.24 40.25 43.68
N CYS A 3 6.90 40.18 43.77
CA CYS A 3 6.17 38.92 43.59
C CYS A 3 5.98 38.52 42.11
N GLY A 4 5.95 39.49 41.18
CA GLY A 4 5.76 39.21 39.75
C GLY A 4 6.93 38.44 39.12
N ASN A 5 8.17 38.81 39.44
CA ASN A 5 9.36 38.15 38.88
C ASN A 5 9.45 36.69 39.33
N LEU A 6 9.09 36.37 40.58
CA LEU A 6 9.10 34.99 41.08
C LEU A 6 8.09 34.12 40.33
N PHE A 7 6.87 34.62 40.11
CA PHE A 7 5.84 33.88 39.37
C PHE A 7 6.24 33.61 37.92
N PHE A 8 6.80 34.61 37.23
CA PHE A 8 7.31 34.42 35.86
C PHE A 8 8.49 33.45 35.81
N THR A 9 9.42 33.51 36.77
CA THR A 9 10.53 32.53 36.81
C THR A 9 10.04 31.10 37.02
N ILE A 10 9.01 30.88 37.86
CA ILE A 10 8.41 29.56 38.07
C ILE A 10 7.70 29.06 36.81
N LEU A 11 6.97 29.94 36.10
CA LEU A 11 6.31 29.57 34.85
C LEU A 11 7.32 29.20 33.76
N VAL A 12 8.42 29.96 33.65
CA VAL A 12 9.48 29.70 32.66
C VAL A 12 10.19 28.37 32.97
N THR A 13 10.56 28.11 34.22
CA THR A 13 11.23 26.85 34.58
C THR A 13 10.32 25.64 34.40
N PHE A 14 9.03 25.77 34.74
CA PHE A 14 8.05 24.72 34.51
C PHE A 14 7.84 24.42 33.02
N SER A 15 7.76 25.47 32.19
CA SER A 15 7.64 25.32 30.73
C SER A 15 8.85 24.63 30.12
N VAL A 16 10.07 25.02 30.52
CA VAL A 16 11.31 24.39 30.06
C VAL A 16 11.38 22.92 30.49
N ALA A 17 10.96 22.60 31.72
CA ALA A 17 10.91 21.22 32.22
C ALA A 17 9.92 20.35 31.42
N LEU A 18 8.71 20.87 31.12
CA LEU A 18 7.73 20.15 30.31
C LEU A 18 8.21 19.90 28.88
N ILE A 19 8.82 20.90 28.24
CA ILE A 19 9.38 20.74 26.89
C ILE A 19 10.48 19.67 26.88
N THR A 20 11.40 19.74 27.86
CA THR A 20 12.50 18.78 27.96
C THR A 20 12.01 17.36 28.23
N TYR A 21 11.00 17.20 29.09
CA TYR A 21 10.36 15.91 29.37
C TYR A 21 9.72 15.30 28.11
N ASN A 22 8.99 16.11 27.33
CA ASN A 22 8.38 15.68 26.07
C ASN A 22 9.42 15.28 25.00
N ILE A 23 10.59 15.95 24.97
CA ILE A 23 11.70 15.59 24.08
C ILE A 23 12.34 14.27 24.52
N ILE A 24 12.58 14.06 25.81
CA ILE A 24 13.19 12.82 26.32
C ILE A 24 12.27 11.63 26.09
N ILE A 25 10.95 11.77 26.31
CA ILE A 25 10.00 10.67 26.11
C ILE A 25 9.78 10.36 24.63
N SER A 26 9.85 11.35 23.74
CA SER A 26 9.77 11.13 22.29
C SER A 26 11.07 10.56 21.71
N ALA A 27 12.23 10.93 22.25
CA ALA A 27 13.52 10.37 21.85
C ALA A 27 13.73 8.94 22.38
N ASN A 28 13.22 8.62 23.57
CA ASN A 28 13.25 7.26 24.12
C ASN A 28 12.00 6.45 23.79
N ALA A 29 11.02 7.02 23.10
CA ALA A 29 9.96 6.23 22.49
C ALA A 29 10.65 5.34 21.46
N PRO A 30 10.71 4.01 21.66
CA PRO A 30 11.22 3.15 20.61
C PRO A 30 10.33 3.39 19.41
N LEU A 31 10.91 3.94 18.34
CA LEU A 31 10.33 3.86 17.00
C LEU A 31 10.26 2.36 16.71
N LYS A 32 9.19 1.71 17.15
CA LYS A 32 8.75 0.42 16.66
C LYS A 32 8.27 0.64 15.23
N GLN A 33 9.20 0.96 14.34
CA GLN A 33 9.11 0.59 12.94
C GLN A 33 9.35 -0.92 12.90
N ASP A 34 8.39 -1.67 13.43
CA ASP A 34 8.23 -3.09 13.13
C ASP A 34 7.81 -3.17 11.66
N PHE A 35 8.76 -2.93 10.75
CA PHE A 35 8.63 -3.40 9.38
C PHE A 35 8.63 -4.93 9.47
N PRO A 36 7.61 -5.63 8.96
CA PRO A 36 7.58 -7.08 8.97
C PRO A 36 8.65 -7.60 7.99
N GLY A 37 9.86 -7.78 8.51
CA GLY A 37 10.90 -8.62 7.93
C GLY A 37 10.63 -10.09 8.26
N PRO A 38 11.07 -11.04 7.43
CA PRO A 38 10.63 -12.42 7.51
C PRO A 38 11.33 -13.17 8.65
N SER A 39 10.79 -13.07 9.85
CA SER A 39 11.20 -13.90 11.00
C SER A 39 10.21 -15.03 11.20
N HIS A 40 10.56 -16.16 10.62
CA HIS A 40 10.33 -17.55 11.03
C HIS A 40 9.21 -17.82 12.08
N ARG A 41 8.13 -18.44 11.60
CA ARG A 41 7.21 -19.40 12.26
C ARG A 41 6.84 -19.12 13.73
N SER A 42 5.71 -18.46 13.92
CA SER A 42 4.69 -18.92 14.86
C SER A 42 3.39 -19.12 14.08
N SER A 43 2.91 -20.38 14.05
CA SER A 43 1.68 -20.76 13.36
C SER A 43 0.48 -20.21 14.13
N LEU A 44 0.17 -18.93 13.95
CA LEU A 44 -1.17 -18.45 14.23
C LEU A 44 -2.07 -19.05 13.15
N LYS A 45 -2.78 -20.14 13.50
CA LYS A 45 -3.93 -20.63 12.75
C LYS A 45 -5.02 -19.57 12.83
N LEU A 46 -4.87 -18.52 12.03
CA LEU A 46 -6.02 -17.77 11.56
C LEU A 46 -6.67 -18.70 10.53
N ASP A 47 -7.83 -19.26 10.87
CA ASP A 47 -8.63 -19.98 9.87
C ASP A 47 -9.09 -18.94 8.84
N PRO A 48 -8.61 -19.00 7.58
CA PRO A 48 -9.08 -18.07 6.57
C PRO A 48 -10.53 -18.44 6.25
N ILE A 49 -11.43 -17.46 6.39
CA ILE A 49 -12.86 -17.54 5.99
C ILE A 49 -13.00 -18.00 4.52
N ILE A 50 -11.95 -17.79 3.72
CA ILE A 50 -11.80 -18.36 2.38
C ILE A 50 -10.80 -19.52 2.45
N LYS A 51 -11.30 -20.75 2.45
CA LYS A 51 -10.48 -21.96 2.43
C LYS A 51 -9.66 -21.99 1.14
N MET A 52 -8.34 -21.92 1.25
CA MET A 52 -7.44 -22.09 0.11
C MET A 52 -7.71 -23.47 -0.52
N PRO A 53 -7.99 -23.58 -1.84
CA PRO A 53 -8.37 -24.84 -2.44
C PRO A 53 -7.24 -25.86 -2.27
N LEU A 54 -7.48 -26.84 -1.39
CA LEU A 54 -6.52 -27.87 -0.96
C LEU A 54 -6.09 -28.83 -2.09
N HIS A 55 -6.73 -28.79 -3.26
CA HIS A 55 -6.47 -29.72 -4.36
C HIS A 55 -5.15 -29.45 -5.14
N LYS A 56 -4.26 -28.60 -4.63
CA LYS A 56 -2.99 -28.29 -5.33
C LYS A 56 -1.74 -28.37 -4.46
N SER A 57 -1.87 -28.76 -3.19
CA SER A 57 -0.73 -28.92 -2.29
C SER A 57 -0.01 -30.28 -2.41
N SER A 58 -0.54 -31.22 -3.22
CA SER A 58 -0.01 -32.58 -3.36
C SER A 58 0.48 -32.96 -4.76
N SER A 59 0.88 -32.02 -5.63
CA SER A 59 1.67 -32.37 -6.82
C SER A 59 3.15 -32.43 -6.46
N SER A 60 3.61 -33.65 -6.19
CA SER A 60 5.01 -34.04 -6.22
C SER A 60 5.61 -33.77 -7.60
N SER A 61 6.87 -33.31 -7.59
CA SER A 61 7.85 -33.37 -8.69
C SER A 61 7.50 -32.69 -10.03
N SER A 62 8.33 -31.70 -10.37
CA SER A 62 8.61 -31.08 -11.69
C SER A 62 7.69 -30.01 -12.32
N ASP A 63 6.43 -29.82 -11.94
CA ASP A 63 5.58 -28.78 -12.55
C ASP A 63 4.67 -28.03 -11.56
N LYS A 64 5.25 -27.43 -10.52
CA LYS A 64 4.53 -26.42 -9.74
C LYS A 64 4.41 -25.15 -10.58
N LYS A 65 3.33 -25.01 -11.34
CA LYS A 65 2.87 -23.70 -11.86
C LYS A 65 2.71 -22.80 -10.63
N ARG A 66 3.75 -22.01 -10.34
CA ARG A 66 3.85 -21.15 -9.15
C ARG A 66 2.63 -20.23 -9.14
N LEU A 67 1.95 -20.17 -8.00
CA LEU A 67 0.79 -19.27 -7.82
C LEU A 67 1.32 -17.84 -7.81
N LEU A 68 1.31 -17.22 -8.98
CA LEU A 68 1.72 -15.83 -9.17
C LEU A 68 0.52 -14.94 -8.86
N PHE A 69 0.76 -13.85 -8.12
CA PHE A 69 -0.21 -12.82 -7.80
C PHE A 69 0.04 -11.60 -8.67
N HIS A 70 -0.97 -11.15 -9.40
CA HIS A 70 -0.95 -9.86 -10.07
C HIS A 70 -1.34 -8.77 -9.07
N THR A 71 -0.47 -7.80 -8.84
CA THR A 71 -0.77 -6.67 -7.96
C THR A 71 -1.36 -5.53 -8.77
N ALA A 72 -2.58 -5.10 -8.45
CA ALA A 72 -3.22 -3.96 -9.08
C ALA A 72 -3.47 -2.85 -8.05
N VAL A 73 -3.10 -1.62 -8.41
CA VAL A 73 -3.31 -0.43 -7.56
C VAL A 73 -4.13 0.60 -8.31
N THR A 74 -5.16 1.15 -7.65
CA THR A 74 -5.95 2.25 -8.23
C THR A 74 -5.30 3.59 -7.91
N ALA A 75 -5.03 4.38 -8.95
CA ALA A 75 -4.38 5.67 -8.87
C ALA A 75 -5.28 6.79 -9.42
N SER A 76 -5.23 7.94 -8.75
CA SER A 76 -5.77 9.22 -9.20
C SER A 76 -4.64 10.09 -9.75
N ASP A 77 -4.98 11.21 -10.37
CA ASP A 77 -4.05 12.21 -10.92
C ASP A 77 -3.37 13.10 -9.86
N SER A 78 -3.46 12.76 -8.58
CA SER A 78 -2.82 13.54 -7.52
C SER A 78 -1.34 13.17 -7.35
N VAL A 79 -0.50 14.17 -7.14
CA VAL A 79 0.95 14.01 -6.91
C VAL A 79 1.24 13.04 -5.77
N TYR A 80 0.43 13.08 -4.71
CA TYR A 80 0.59 12.19 -3.56
C TYR A 80 0.30 10.72 -3.91
N ASN A 81 -0.76 10.46 -4.67
CA ASN A 81 -1.10 9.10 -5.10
C ASN A 81 -0.01 8.53 -6.01
N THR A 82 0.51 9.35 -6.93
CA THR A 82 1.67 8.99 -7.76
C THR A 82 2.89 8.60 -6.93
N TRP A 83 3.28 9.41 -5.95
CA TRP A 83 4.43 9.09 -5.10
C TRP A 83 4.23 7.76 -4.36
N GLN A 84 3.03 7.51 -3.83
CA GLN A 84 2.73 6.23 -3.18
C GLN A 84 2.81 5.05 -4.14
N CYS A 85 2.27 5.18 -5.36
CA CYS A 85 2.36 4.15 -6.39
C CYS A 85 3.83 3.84 -6.75
N ARG A 86 4.70 4.86 -6.82
CA ARG A 86 6.14 4.69 -7.05
C ARG A 86 6.82 3.93 -5.92
N VAL A 87 6.52 4.26 -4.67
CA VAL A 87 7.07 3.53 -3.51
C VAL A 87 6.62 2.06 -3.53
N MET A 88 5.34 1.80 -3.79
CA MET A 88 4.81 0.44 -3.91
C MET A 88 5.51 -0.33 -5.05
N TYR A 89 5.66 0.29 -6.22
CA TYR A 89 6.31 -0.34 -7.37
C TYR A 89 7.80 -0.64 -7.12
N TYR A 90 8.51 0.27 -6.44
CA TYR A 90 9.90 0.06 -6.04
C TYR A 90 10.06 -1.18 -5.15
N TRP A 91 9.21 -1.32 -4.12
CA TRP A 91 9.25 -2.48 -3.24
C TRP A 91 8.82 -3.76 -3.95
N PHE A 92 7.80 -3.70 -4.80
CA PHE A 92 7.41 -4.81 -5.67
C PHE A 92 8.60 -5.32 -6.49
N LYS A 93 9.35 -4.40 -7.13
CA LYS A 93 10.55 -4.73 -7.91
C LYS A 93 11.65 -5.33 -7.02
N LYS A 94 11.92 -4.75 -5.85
CA LYS A 94 12.91 -5.28 -4.90
C LYS A 94 12.59 -6.70 -4.43
N ILE A 95 11.33 -6.99 -4.14
CA ILE A 95 10.91 -8.34 -3.73
C ILE A 95 10.98 -9.31 -4.91
N LYS A 96 10.63 -8.86 -6.12
CA LYS A 96 10.72 -9.64 -7.35
C LYS A 96 12.15 -9.92 -7.82
N GLU A 97 13.12 -9.07 -7.45
CA GLU A 97 14.54 -9.24 -7.80
C GLU A 97 15.37 -9.90 -6.69
N GLY A 98 14.91 -9.84 -5.43
CA GLY A 98 15.64 -10.39 -4.28
C GLY A 98 15.64 -11.92 -4.20
N ALA A 99 16.36 -12.48 -3.22
CA ALA A 99 16.42 -13.93 -2.99
C ALA A 99 15.04 -14.56 -2.69
N ALA A 100 14.08 -13.76 -2.22
CA ALA A 100 12.69 -14.15 -2.03
C ALA A 100 11.89 -14.22 -3.35
N ALA A 101 12.43 -13.80 -4.49
CA ALA A 101 11.72 -13.79 -5.79
C ALA A 101 11.20 -15.17 -6.20
N HIS A 102 11.95 -16.23 -5.85
CA HIS A 102 11.55 -17.60 -6.16
C HIS A 102 10.40 -18.10 -5.26
N GLU A 103 10.23 -17.51 -4.07
CA GLU A 103 9.23 -17.89 -3.06
C GLU A 103 8.07 -16.90 -2.91
N SER A 104 8.23 -15.64 -3.35
CA SER A 104 7.32 -14.54 -3.07
C SER A 104 6.02 -14.61 -3.88
N GLY A 105 5.91 -15.48 -4.87
CA GLY A 105 4.71 -15.59 -5.72
C GLY A 105 4.33 -14.30 -6.44
N MET A 106 5.24 -13.34 -6.61
CA MET A 106 4.90 -12.03 -7.17
C MET A 106 4.91 -12.07 -8.71
N GLY A 107 3.79 -11.74 -9.34
CA GLY A 107 3.60 -11.77 -10.80
C GLY A 107 3.86 -10.42 -11.47
N GLY A 108 2.81 -9.84 -12.05
CA GLY A 108 2.76 -8.49 -12.60
C GLY A 108 2.35 -7.42 -11.60
N PHE A 109 2.64 -6.16 -11.94
CA PHE A 109 2.14 -4.98 -11.23
C PHE A 109 1.50 -4.05 -12.24
N THR A 110 0.24 -3.68 -12.03
CA THR A 110 -0.47 -2.72 -12.89
C THR A 110 -1.07 -1.59 -12.06
N ARG A 111 -0.79 -0.36 -12.48
CA ARG A 111 -1.42 0.85 -11.96
C ARG A 111 -2.65 1.18 -12.80
N ILE A 112 -3.83 1.26 -12.18
CA ILE A 112 -5.11 1.58 -12.82
C ILE A 112 -5.39 3.07 -12.58
N LEU A 113 -5.20 3.89 -13.61
CA LEU A 113 -5.44 5.33 -13.55
C LEU A 113 -6.88 5.64 -13.94
N HIS A 114 -7.67 6.20 -13.01
CA HIS A 114 -9.10 6.48 -13.22
C HIS A 114 -9.40 7.95 -13.56
N SER A 115 -8.37 8.76 -13.87
CA SER A 115 -8.52 10.18 -14.28
C SER A 115 -8.91 10.32 -15.77
N GLY A 116 -8.79 9.25 -16.57
CA GLY A 116 -9.05 9.29 -18.02
C GLY A 116 -7.98 9.99 -18.85
N LYS A 117 -6.91 10.49 -18.23
CA LYS A 117 -5.79 11.16 -18.90
C LYS A 117 -4.50 10.38 -18.66
N PRO A 118 -3.64 10.24 -19.68
CA PRO A 118 -2.31 9.67 -19.48
C PRO A 118 -1.42 10.61 -18.65
N ASP A 119 -0.48 10.03 -17.93
CA ASP A 119 0.44 10.73 -17.03
C ASP A 119 1.90 10.38 -17.38
N GLN A 120 2.85 11.24 -17.03
CA GLN A 120 4.29 11.10 -17.29
C GLN A 120 4.88 9.82 -16.68
N PHE A 121 4.27 9.27 -15.63
CA PHE A 121 4.75 8.05 -14.96
C PHE A 121 4.31 6.75 -15.64
N MET A 122 3.57 6.82 -16.74
CA MET A 122 3.22 5.63 -17.52
C MET A 122 4.44 4.96 -18.14
N ASP A 123 5.51 5.73 -18.40
CA ASP A 123 6.77 5.21 -18.93
C ASP A 123 7.56 4.39 -17.89
N GLU A 124 7.35 4.69 -16.60
CA GLU A 124 8.06 4.03 -15.48
C GLU A 124 7.28 2.85 -14.91
N ILE A 125 5.96 2.99 -14.77
CA ILE A 125 5.09 2.01 -14.11
C ILE A 125 4.08 1.50 -15.12
N PRO A 126 3.92 0.17 -15.30
CA PRO A 126 2.87 -0.38 -16.16
C PRO A 126 1.50 0.17 -15.74
N THR A 127 0.90 0.98 -16.60
CA THR A 127 -0.31 1.74 -16.26
C THR A 127 -1.41 1.46 -17.26
N PHE A 128 -2.60 1.15 -16.76
CA PHE A 128 -3.85 1.09 -17.51
C PHE A 128 -4.64 2.37 -17.27
N VAL A 129 -5.01 3.07 -18.34
CA VAL A 129 -5.82 4.30 -18.25
C VAL A 129 -7.28 3.92 -18.47
N ALA A 130 -8.06 4.01 -17.41
CA ALA A 130 -9.50 3.79 -17.42
C ALA A 130 -10.24 5.10 -17.71
N GLN A 131 -11.36 5.00 -18.41
CA GLN A 131 -12.23 6.13 -18.69
C GLN A 131 -13.13 6.41 -17.49
N PRO A 132 -13.22 7.66 -17.00
CA PRO A 132 -14.10 8.01 -15.89
C PRO A 132 -15.58 7.82 -16.28
N LEU A 133 -16.44 7.73 -15.27
CA LEU A 133 -17.88 7.67 -15.50
C LEU A 133 -18.38 8.95 -16.18
N PRO A 134 -19.39 8.86 -17.06
CA PRO A 134 -20.02 10.04 -17.66
C PRO A 134 -20.58 10.97 -16.58
N LEU A 135 -20.40 12.28 -16.79
CA LEU A 135 -20.89 13.34 -15.90
C LEU A 135 -22.40 13.15 -15.66
N GLY A 136 -22.81 13.02 -14.39
CA GLY A 136 -24.21 12.85 -13.98
C GLY A 136 -24.60 11.43 -13.56
N MET A 137 -23.77 10.43 -13.84
CA MET A 137 -23.95 9.05 -13.31
C MET A 137 -23.37 8.91 -11.90
N ASP A 138 -22.44 9.79 -11.54
CA ASP A 138 -21.73 9.81 -10.27
C ASP A 138 -22.57 10.38 -9.12
N GLN A 139 -23.65 11.13 -9.39
CA GLN A 139 -24.50 11.77 -8.36
C GLN A 139 -23.69 12.52 -7.27
N GLY A 140 -22.51 13.02 -7.59
CA GLY A 140 -21.57 13.65 -6.64
C GLY A 140 -20.62 12.69 -5.91
N TYR A 141 -20.77 11.38 -6.08
CA TYR A 141 -19.88 10.34 -5.53
C TYR A 141 -18.73 10.02 -6.49
N ILE A 142 -17.71 10.89 -6.46
CA ILE A 142 -16.48 10.75 -7.27
C ILE A 142 -15.73 9.43 -7.01
N VAL A 143 -16.00 8.77 -5.88
CA VAL A 143 -15.43 7.47 -5.47
C VAL A 143 -15.83 6.34 -6.43
N LEU A 144 -16.97 6.45 -7.13
CA LEU A 144 -17.47 5.43 -8.06
C LEU A 144 -16.56 5.22 -9.28
N ASN A 145 -15.73 6.20 -9.62
CA ASN A 145 -14.79 6.08 -10.73
C ASN A 145 -13.74 4.97 -10.51
N ARG A 146 -13.38 4.63 -9.25
CA ARG A 146 -12.33 3.65 -8.97
C ARG A 146 -12.80 2.20 -9.16
N PRO A 147 -13.95 1.78 -8.60
CA PRO A 147 -14.51 0.46 -8.91
C PRO A 147 -14.83 0.31 -10.40
N TRP A 148 -15.32 1.37 -11.05
CA TRP A 148 -15.58 1.35 -12.49
C TRP A 148 -14.31 1.13 -13.32
N ALA A 149 -13.24 1.87 -13.01
CA ALA A 149 -11.94 1.69 -13.64
C ALA A 149 -11.38 0.27 -13.46
N PHE A 150 -11.63 -0.33 -12.30
CA PHE A 150 -11.24 -1.72 -12.05
C PHE A 150 -12.01 -2.72 -12.92
N VAL A 151 -13.33 -2.53 -13.07
CA VAL A 151 -14.14 -3.37 -13.98
C VAL A 151 -13.64 -3.24 -15.42
N GLN A 152 -13.36 -2.03 -15.88
CA GLN A 152 -12.79 -1.80 -17.22
C GLN A 152 -11.45 -2.52 -17.40
N TRP A 153 -10.57 -2.44 -16.40
CA TRP A 153 -9.30 -3.14 -16.43
C TRP A 153 -9.49 -4.67 -16.50
N LEU A 154 -10.37 -5.24 -15.67
CA LEU A 154 -10.66 -6.69 -15.71
C LEU A 154 -11.22 -7.16 -17.05
N GLN A 155 -12.01 -6.34 -17.74
CA GLN A 155 -12.56 -6.68 -19.04
C GLN A 155 -11.51 -6.67 -20.16
N GLN A 156 -10.47 -5.85 -20.01
CA GLN A 156 -9.50 -5.59 -21.08
C GLN A 156 -8.11 -6.22 -20.84
N ALA A 157 -7.78 -6.56 -19.59
CA ALA A 157 -6.48 -7.12 -19.23
C ALA A 157 -6.43 -8.64 -19.36
N ASP A 158 -5.44 -9.14 -20.11
CA ASP A 158 -5.06 -10.56 -20.12
C ASP A 158 -4.13 -10.86 -18.94
N ILE A 159 -4.73 -11.19 -17.78
CA ILE A 159 -4.00 -11.52 -16.55
C ILE A 159 -3.63 -13.01 -16.62
N LYS A 160 -2.33 -13.30 -16.79
CA LYS A 160 -1.82 -14.68 -16.86
C LYS A 160 -1.74 -15.34 -15.48
N GLU A 161 -1.78 -14.53 -14.43
CA GLU A 161 -1.73 -14.93 -13.03
C GLU A 161 -3.05 -15.52 -12.52
N GLU A 162 -2.97 -16.47 -11.58
CA GLU A 162 -4.12 -17.19 -11.02
C GLU A 162 -4.85 -16.38 -9.93
N TYR A 163 -4.21 -15.33 -9.39
CA TYR A 163 -4.74 -14.51 -8.30
C TYR A 163 -4.42 -13.02 -8.49
N GLY A 164 -5.35 -12.15 -8.10
CA GLY A 164 -5.17 -10.70 -8.09
C GLY A 164 -5.14 -10.14 -6.67
N MET A 165 -4.10 -9.38 -6.32
CA MET A 165 -4.05 -8.58 -5.10
C MET A 165 -4.38 -7.13 -5.45
N LEU A 166 -5.40 -6.57 -4.79
CA LEU A 166 -5.88 -5.23 -5.13
C LEU A 166 -5.87 -4.28 -3.94
N THR A 167 -5.32 -3.09 -4.19
CA THR A 167 -5.28 -2.02 -3.19
C THR A 167 -6.12 -0.83 -3.67
N PHE A 168 -7.20 -0.57 -2.93
CA PHE A 168 -8.00 0.65 -3.06
C PHE A 168 -7.56 1.66 -2.01
N LYS A 169 -7.35 2.90 -2.43
CA LYS A 169 -7.15 4.01 -1.50
C LYS A 169 -8.40 4.87 -1.46
N PHE A 170 -9.01 4.99 -0.28
CA PHE A 170 -10.01 6.01 0.01
C PHE A 170 -9.30 7.35 0.22
N GLN A 171 -9.78 8.38 -0.46
CA GLN A 171 -9.27 9.75 -0.38
C GLN A 171 -10.26 10.59 0.41
#